data_AF-A0A7C7QC09-F1
#
_entry.id   AF-A0A7C7QC09-F1
#
_cell.length_a   1.000
_cell.length_b   1.000
_cell.length_c   1.000
_cell.angle_alpha   90.00
_cell.angle_beta   90.00
_cell.angle_gamma   90.00
#
_symmetry.space_group_name_H-M   'P 1'
#
loop_
_entity.id
_entity.type
_entity.pdbx_description
1 polymer ?
#
loop_
_entity_poly.entity_id
_entity_poly.type
_entity_poly.pdbx_seq_one_letter_code
_entity_poly.pdbx_strand_id
1 'polypeptide(L)'
;MSLLETLKLWFAPVRPLSKEILHYQTPPDTAQQYRLHLRVEEDGRGLLVINAATVLHLNQTATEYARLLIQGADEEEAARTMARRYRVSRATARADYRRLHDHIFTLATSTDLCPVTYLDLERVAPFSAETSAPYRVDIALTYRIDETGALDPEARRRVGRELTTEEWQQALRSLWEVGVPHVCFTGGEPTLREDLVELVRYAEAQGLVTGLLTDGRRLREPEYLESLLLAGLDHLQITLASHQPEVHDTIVGRRGAWEETKAGLRNALAGDIYVVVHVVVTPANADSVAETVAYLAELGVPAVALSSPLRAASEGERLRLQNALEEAQNVAHEHGLTLVWDLAAPYSHVNPMEMEAGLSPERVIRQHLYVEPDGDVLPAQGYNVVLGNLLRDSWETIWNHPERKGLKGSE
;
A
#
# COMPACT_ATOMS: atom_id res chain seq x y z
N MET A 1 -7.31 -50.38 -1.83
CA MET A 1 -7.16 -49.61 -3.08
C MET A 1 -6.58 -50.53 -4.13
N SER A 2 -7.23 -50.63 -5.28
CA SER A 2 -6.78 -51.44 -6.41
C SER A 2 -5.49 -50.87 -7.01
N LEU A 3 -4.60 -51.74 -7.53
CA LEU A 3 -3.36 -51.34 -8.22
C LEU A 3 -3.67 -50.34 -9.37
N LEU A 4 -4.83 -50.50 -10.01
CA LEU A 4 -5.33 -49.63 -11.08
C LEU A 4 -5.79 -48.25 -10.59
N GLU A 5 -6.30 -48.13 -9.36
CA GLU A 5 -6.66 -46.85 -8.75
C GLU A 5 -5.40 -46.08 -8.34
N THR A 6 -4.39 -46.81 -7.86
CA THR A 6 -3.08 -46.26 -7.48
C THR A 6 -2.33 -45.73 -8.71
N LEU A 7 -2.42 -46.45 -9.84
CA LEU A 7 -1.90 -46.00 -11.14
C LEU A 7 -2.68 -44.80 -11.70
N LYS A 8 -4.02 -44.76 -11.58
CA LYS A 8 -4.82 -43.58 -11.99
C LYS A 8 -4.47 -42.32 -11.18
N LEU A 9 -4.22 -42.45 -9.87
CA LEU A 9 -3.70 -41.36 -9.03
C LEU A 9 -2.29 -40.90 -9.45
N TRP A 10 -1.53 -41.78 -10.13
CA TRP A 10 -0.22 -41.50 -10.69
C TRP A 10 -0.25 -40.84 -12.08
N PHE A 11 -1.44 -40.66 -12.69
CA PHE A 11 -1.63 -39.88 -13.92
C PHE A 11 -2.60 -38.70 -13.73
N ALA A 12 -3.22 -38.57 -12.55
CA ALA A 12 -4.04 -37.42 -12.24
C ALA A 12 -3.20 -36.13 -12.21
N PRO A 13 -3.69 -35.01 -12.79
CA PRO A 13 -3.04 -33.71 -12.70
C PRO A 13 -2.97 -33.26 -11.24
N VAL A 14 -1.91 -32.54 -10.90
CA VAL A 14 -1.72 -31.99 -9.55
C VAL A 14 -2.85 -31.00 -9.27
N ARG A 15 -3.64 -31.24 -8.23
CA ARG A 15 -4.71 -30.32 -7.83
C ARG A 15 -4.09 -29.01 -7.34
N PRO A 16 -4.63 -27.83 -7.71
CA PRO A 16 -4.24 -26.56 -7.13
C PRO A 16 -4.28 -26.55 -5.60
N LEU A 17 -3.48 -25.67 -4.99
CA LEU A 17 -3.62 -25.35 -3.57
C LEU A 17 -4.98 -24.68 -3.32
N SER A 18 -5.50 -24.82 -2.10
CA SER A 18 -6.70 -24.09 -1.68
C SER A 18 -6.38 -22.62 -1.47
N LYS A 19 -7.36 -21.75 -1.73
CA LYS A 19 -7.29 -20.33 -1.39
C LYS A 19 -6.97 -20.15 0.09
N GLU A 20 -5.91 -19.39 0.37
CA GLU A 20 -5.48 -19.01 1.72
C GLU A 20 -4.62 -17.73 1.67
N ILE A 21 -4.54 -17.01 2.78
CA ILE A 21 -3.53 -15.97 3.00
C ILE A 21 -2.61 -16.41 4.12
N LEU A 22 -1.31 -16.26 3.91
CA LEU A 22 -0.28 -16.58 4.89
C LEU A 22 0.60 -15.35 5.08
N HIS A 23 1.03 -15.13 6.32
CA HIS A 23 1.96 -14.08 6.66
C HIS A 23 3.15 -14.64 7.44
N TYR A 24 4.30 -14.05 7.20
CA TYR A 24 5.52 -14.27 7.96
C TYR A 24 6.18 -12.93 8.25
N GLN A 25 6.64 -12.78 9.48
CA GLN A 25 7.52 -11.71 9.90
C GLN A 25 8.73 -12.33 10.57
N THR A 26 9.90 -11.80 10.26
CA THR A 26 11.14 -12.19 10.95
C THR A 26 11.03 -11.94 12.45
N PRO A 27 11.61 -12.81 13.28
CA PRO A 27 11.71 -12.57 14.71
C PRO A 27 12.40 -11.24 15.03
N PRO A 28 11.97 -10.48 16.05
CA PRO A 28 12.52 -9.16 16.38
C PRO A 28 14.03 -9.13 16.67
N ASP A 29 14.62 -10.26 17.06
CA ASP A 29 16.05 -10.45 17.35
C ASP A 29 16.89 -10.73 16.10
N THR A 30 16.27 -10.79 14.92
CA THR A 30 16.96 -11.02 13.65
C THR A 30 17.60 -9.72 13.14
N ALA A 31 18.82 -9.82 12.60
CA ALA A 31 19.60 -8.67 12.12
C ALA A 31 18.96 -7.93 10.94
N GLN A 32 18.15 -8.62 10.14
CA GLN A 32 17.39 -8.04 9.03
C GLN A 32 15.92 -8.35 9.24
N GLN A 33 15.11 -7.30 9.27
CA GLN A 33 13.68 -7.42 9.42
C GLN A 33 13.02 -7.44 8.05
N TYR A 34 12.12 -8.40 7.82
CA TYR A 34 11.27 -8.41 6.63
C TYR A 34 9.93 -9.12 6.89
N ARG A 35 8.97 -8.80 6.04
CA ARG A 35 7.61 -9.30 6.09
C ARG A 35 7.19 -9.87 4.74
N LEU A 36 6.53 -11.03 4.77
CA LEU A 36 6.03 -11.73 3.60
C LEU A 36 4.53 -11.96 3.74
N HIS A 37 3.77 -11.71 2.69
CA HIS A 37 2.35 -12.07 2.58
C HIS A 37 2.12 -12.86 1.32
N LEU A 38 1.76 -14.13 1.47
CA LEU A 38 1.39 -14.98 0.35
C LEU A 38 -0.12 -15.11 0.29
N ARG A 39 -0.72 -14.58 -0.78
CA ARG A 39 -2.10 -14.87 -1.16
C ARG A 39 -2.11 -15.97 -2.21
N VAL A 40 -2.76 -17.09 -1.91
CA VAL A 40 -2.99 -18.20 -2.85
C VAL A 40 -4.34 -17.99 -3.53
N GLU A 41 -4.33 -17.87 -4.84
CA GLU A 41 -5.54 -17.72 -5.67
C GLU A 41 -6.21 -19.08 -5.92
N GLU A 42 -7.47 -19.09 -6.36
CA GLU A 42 -8.25 -20.33 -6.56
C GLU A 42 -7.66 -21.31 -7.58
N ASP A 43 -6.89 -20.80 -8.54
CA ASP A 43 -6.19 -21.62 -9.53
C ASP A 43 -4.82 -22.12 -9.07
N GLY A 44 -4.43 -21.83 -7.82
CA GLY A 44 -3.17 -22.23 -7.19
C GLY A 44 -1.99 -21.31 -7.52
N ARG A 45 -2.16 -20.29 -8.36
CA ARG A 45 -1.16 -19.22 -8.50
C ARG A 45 -1.11 -18.40 -7.22
N GLY A 46 0.04 -17.77 -7.00
CA GLY A 46 0.34 -17.07 -5.78
C GLY A 46 0.65 -15.62 -6.06
N LEU A 47 0.34 -14.78 -5.10
CA LEU A 47 0.80 -13.41 -5.04
C LEU A 47 1.58 -13.24 -3.75
N LEU A 48 2.89 -13.06 -3.87
CA LEU A 48 3.76 -12.82 -2.72
C LEU A 48 4.09 -11.34 -2.63
N VAL A 49 3.65 -10.70 -1.56
CA VAL A 49 4.02 -9.34 -1.22
C VAL A 49 5.19 -9.39 -0.24
N ILE A 50 6.25 -8.64 -0.52
CA ILE A 50 7.45 -8.52 0.30
C ILE A 50 7.53 -7.07 0.78
N ASN A 51 7.54 -6.87 2.10
CA ASN A 51 7.61 -5.57 2.78
C ASN A 51 6.57 -4.54 2.26
N ALA A 52 5.41 -4.99 1.79
CA ALA A 52 4.40 -4.16 1.10
C ALA A 52 4.89 -3.32 -0.10
N ALA A 53 6.13 -3.51 -0.55
CA ALA A 53 6.77 -2.71 -1.58
C ALA A 53 7.02 -3.51 -2.87
N THR A 54 7.28 -4.82 -2.75
CA THR A 54 7.55 -5.69 -3.90
C THR A 54 6.47 -6.75 -4.03
N VAL A 55 5.90 -6.90 -5.22
CA VAL A 55 4.89 -7.92 -5.53
C VAL A 55 5.47 -8.92 -6.52
N LEU A 56 5.46 -10.20 -6.17
CA LEU A 56 5.82 -11.31 -7.06
C LEU A 56 4.58 -12.12 -7.43
N HIS A 57 4.39 -12.32 -8.73
CA HIS A 57 3.40 -13.25 -9.25
C HIS A 57 4.02 -14.64 -9.39
N LEU A 58 3.52 -15.58 -8.61
CA LEU A 58 4.04 -16.94 -8.53
C LEU A 58 3.16 -17.90 -9.34
N ASN A 59 3.82 -18.77 -10.10
CA ASN A 59 3.15 -19.95 -10.65
C ASN A 59 2.88 -20.97 -9.53
N GLN A 60 2.10 -22.01 -9.82
CA GLN A 60 1.64 -22.99 -8.82
C GLN A 60 2.76 -23.64 -7.98
N THR A 61 3.90 -24.00 -8.60
CA THR A 61 5.00 -24.63 -7.87
C THR A 61 5.75 -23.63 -7.00
N ALA A 62 5.97 -22.41 -7.49
CA ALA A 62 6.59 -21.34 -6.70
C ALA A 62 5.69 -20.92 -5.53
N THR A 63 4.37 -20.86 -5.71
CA THR A 63 3.40 -20.63 -4.63
C THR A 63 3.57 -21.65 -3.51
N GLU A 64 3.69 -22.93 -3.86
CA GLU A 64 3.80 -23.98 -2.86
C GLU A 64 5.15 -23.96 -2.13
N TYR A 65 6.25 -23.64 -2.81
CA TYR A 65 7.53 -23.40 -2.16
C TYR A 65 7.47 -22.20 -1.22
N ALA A 66 6.90 -21.06 -1.64
CA ALA A 66 6.75 -19.88 -0.80
C ALA A 66 5.87 -20.16 0.43
N ARG A 67 4.80 -20.93 0.25
CA ARG A 67 3.94 -21.41 1.34
C ARG A 67 4.73 -22.27 2.35
N LEU A 68 5.52 -23.22 1.85
CA LEU A 68 6.36 -24.08 2.70
C LEU A 68 7.42 -23.26 3.46
N LEU A 69 8.02 -22.28 2.79
CA LEU A 69 8.95 -21.34 3.42
C LEU A 69 8.29 -20.57 4.57
N ILE A 70 7.11 -19.97 4.34
CA ILE A 70 6.36 -19.23 5.37
C ILE A 70 5.94 -20.15 6.54
N GLN A 71 5.66 -21.42 6.26
CA GLN A 71 5.34 -22.43 7.28
C GLN A 71 6.56 -22.95 8.05
N GLY A 72 7.77 -22.47 7.73
CA GLY A 72 9.01 -22.86 8.40
C GLY A 72 9.55 -24.23 7.98
N ALA A 73 9.11 -24.76 6.84
CA ALA A 73 9.65 -26.03 6.32
C ALA A 73 11.12 -25.87 5.96
N ASP A 74 11.94 -26.81 6.39
CA ASP A 74 13.34 -26.86 5.96
C ASP A 74 13.48 -27.35 4.50
N GLU A 75 14.69 -27.25 3.99
CA GLU A 75 15.00 -27.60 2.60
C GLU A 75 14.71 -29.08 2.24
N GLU A 76 14.94 -30.03 3.17
CA GLU A 76 14.66 -31.45 2.92
C GLU A 76 13.16 -31.71 2.95
N GLU A 77 12.44 -31.09 3.88
CA GLU A 77 10.99 -31.15 3.96
C GLU A 77 10.33 -30.57 2.70
N ALA A 78 10.75 -29.38 2.28
CA ALA A 78 10.24 -28.76 1.07
C ALA A 78 10.54 -29.64 -0.17
N ALA A 79 11.78 -30.10 -0.32
CA ALA A 79 12.17 -30.95 -1.45
C ALA A 79 11.40 -32.28 -1.47
N ARG A 80 11.19 -32.92 -0.31
CA ARG A 80 10.44 -34.17 -0.19
C ARG A 80 8.96 -34.00 -0.54
N THR A 81 8.34 -32.93 -0.06
CA THR A 81 6.93 -32.60 -0.33
C THR A 81 6.72 -32.35 -1.82
N MET A 82 7.57 -31.51 -2.40
CA MET A 82 7.45 -31.07 -3.80
C MET A 82 7.80 -32.18 -4.78
N ALA A 83 8.86 -32.97 -4.52
CA ALA A 83 9.20 -34.14 -5.32
C ALA A 83 8.06 -35.18 -5.36
N ARG A 84 7.42 -35.43 -4.21
CA ARG A 84 6.30 -36.38 -4.13
C ARG A 84 5.08 -35.88 -4.91
N ARG A 85 4.75 -34.61 -4.78
CA ARG A 85 3.53 -34.02 -5.34
C ARG A 85 3.63 -33.78 -6.85
N TYR A 86 4.73 -33.18 -7.30
CA TYR A 86 4.95 -32.82 -8.70
C TYR A 86 5.72 -33.89 -9.50
N ARG A 87 6.08 -35.02 -8.86
CA ARG A 87 6.77 -36.17 -9.46
C ARG A 87 8.10 -35.78 -10.13
N VAL A 88 8.83 -34.87 -9.49
CA VAL A 88 10.20 -34.49 -9.87
C VAL A 88 11.22 -35.16 -8.95
N SER A 89 12.50 -35.12 -9.33
CA SER A 89 13.56 -35.62 -8.45
C SER A 89 13.68 -34.73 -7.20
N ARG A 90 14.08 -35.31 -6.06
CA ARG A 90 14.37 -34.51 -4.84
C ARG A 90 15.48 -33.49 -5.07
N ALA A 91 16.47 -33.82 -5.92
CA ALA A 91 17.56 -32.91 -6.26
C ALA A 91 17.05 -31.67 -7.01
N THR A 92 16.15 -31.86 -7.97
CA THR A 92 15.48 -30.76 -8.69
C THR A 92 14.65 -29.92 -7.72
N ALA A 93 13.78 -30.55 -6.93
CA ALA A 93 12.91 -29.83 -6.01
C ALA A 93 13.69 -29.00 -4.98
N ARG A 94 14.81 -29.53 -4.50
CA ARG A 94 15.75 -28.84 -3.62
C ARG A 94 16.40 -27.62 -4.27
N ALA A 95 16.88 -27.78 -5.50
CA ALA A 95 17.51 -26.69 -6.23
C ALA A 95 16.53 -25.55 -6.50
N ASP A 96 15.28 -25.89 -6.86
CA ASP A 96 14.21 -24.91 -7.09
C ASP A 96 13.83 -24.18 -5.80
N TYR A 97 13.71 -24.90 -4.67
CA TYR A 97 13.43 -24.29 -3.36
C TYR A 97 14.52 -23.30 -2.96
N ARG A 98 15.79 -23.69 -3.05
CA ARG A 98 16.93 -22.81 -2.75
C ARG A 98 16.91 -21.55 -3.61
N ARG A 99 16.71 -21.71 -4.92
CA ARG A 99 16.66 -20.58 -5.85
C ARG A 99 15.55 -19.58 -5.46
N LEU A 100 14.34 -20.08 -5.21
CA LEU A 100 13.23 -19.20 -4.82
C LEU A 100 13.50 -18.53 -3.47
N HIS A 101 13.98 -19.28 -2.49
CA HIS A 101 14.35 -18.76 -1.17
C HIS A 101 15.36 -17.61 -1.30
N ASP A 102 16.43 -17.83 -2.06
CA ASP A 102 17.49 -16.83 -2.24
C ASP A 102 16.96 -15.58 -2.95
N HIS A 103 16.08 -15.73 -3.95
CA HIS A 103 15.43 -14.60 -4.61
C HIS A 103 14.55 -13.80 -3.64
N ILE A 104 13.69 -14.48 -2.85
CA ILE A 104 12.82 -13.82 -1.86
C ILE A 104 13.67 -13.10 -0.82
N PHE A 105 14.68 -13.78 -0.26
CA PHE A 105 15.56 -13.20 0.75
C PHE A 105 16.30 -11.98 0.21
N THR A 106 16.84 -12.06 -1.00
CA THR A 106 17.54 -10.94 -1.65
C THR A 106 16.61 -9.74 -1.82
N LEU A 107 15.39 -9.96 -2.30
CA LEU A 107 14.39 -8.89 -2.49
C LEU A 107 13.91 -8.29 -1.17
N ALA A 108 13.82 -9.11 -0.13
CA ALA A 108 13.37 -8.68 1.19
C ALA A 108 14.41 -7.84 1.94
N THR A 109 15.69 -7.96 1.60
CA THR A 109 16.81 -7.43 2.41
C THR A 109 17.72 -6.46 1.65
N SER A 110 17.56 -6.30 0.34
CA SER A 110 18.39 -5.43 -0.49
C SER A 110 17.56 -4.25 -1.01
N THR A 111 17.91 -3.02 -0.62
CA THR A 111 17.13 -1.80 -0.91
C THR A 111 17.29 -1.22 -2.31
N ASP A 112 18.26 -1.66 -3.12
CA ASP A 112 18.57 -1.06 -4.44
C ASP A 112 18.81 -2.09 -5.56
N LEU A 113 18.23 -3.29 -5.43
CA LEU A 113 18.46 -4.36 -6.39
C LEU A 113 17.38 -4.38 -7.47
N CYS A 114 17.77 -4.19 -8.74
CA CYS A 114 16.86 -4.37 -9.86
C CYS A 114 16.54 -5.87 -10.05
N PRO A 115 15.33 -6.35 -9.72
CA PRO A 115 15.05 -7.79 -9.63
C PRO A 115 15.21 -8.52 -10.98
N VAL A 116 15.01 -7.79 -12.06
CA VAL A 116 14.89 -8.33 -13.42
C VAL A 116 16.26 -8.58 -14.02
N THR A 117 17.21 -7.68 -13.77
CA THR A 117 18.58 -7.81 -14.24
C THR A 117 19.36 -8.85 -13.43
N TYR A 118 19.04 -9.00 -12.14
CA TYR A 118 19.84 -9.79 -11.20
C TYR A 118 19.24 -11.15 -10.83
N LEU A 119 17.92 -11.33 -10.93
CA LEU A 119 17.22 -12.56 -10.50
C LEU A 119 16.47 -13.26 -11.64
N ASP A 120 16.69 -12.85 -12.90
CA ASP A 120 16.06 -13.42 -14.11
C ASP A 120 14.52 -13.49 -14.00
N LEU A 121 13.93 -12.46 -13.37
CA LEU A 121 12.49 -12.35 -13.20
C LEU A 121 11.85 -11.68 -14.42
N GLU A 122 10.75 -12.25 -14.91
CA GLU A 122 9.96 -11.63 -15.96
C GLU A 122 9.22 -10.39 -15.42
N ARG A 123 9.34 -9.25 -16.12
CA ARG A 123 8.50 -8.08 -15.85
C ARG A 123 7.11 -8.30 -16.42
N VAL A 124 6.12 -8.33 -15.54
CA VAL A 124 4.72 -8.12 -15.91
C VAL A 124 4.37 -6.64 -15.76
N ALA A 125 3.46 -6.15 -16.61
CA ALA A 125 2.96 -4.80 -16.48
C ALA A 125 2.29 -4.63 -15.10
N PRO A 126 2.54 -3.54 -14.37
CA PRO A 126 1.89 -3.28 -13.10
C PRO A 126 0.37 -3.43 -13.22
N PHE A 127 -0.24 -4.08 -12.22
CA PHE A 127 -1.70 -4.22 -12.11
C PHE A 127 -2.37 -4.98 -13.27
N SER A 128 -1.61 -5.73 -14.08
CA SER A 128 -2.14 -6.47 -15.23
C SER A 128 -2.85 -7.78 -14.87
N ALA A 129 -2.58 -8.34 -13.69
CA ALA A 129 -3.19 -9.58 -13.23
C ALA A 129 -4.55 -9.31 -12.54
N GLU A 130 -5.54 -10.15 -12.84
CA GLU A 130 -6.79 -10.17 -12.08
C GLU A 130 -6.57 -10.92 -10.76
N THR A 131 -6.92 -10.27 -9.66
CA THR A 131 -6.71 -10.75 -8.29
C THR A 131 -8.04 -10.97 -7.58
N SER A 132 -8.05 -11.83 -6.56
CA SER A 132 -9.23 -12.05 -5.72
C SER A 132 -9.48 -10.94 -4.68
N ALA A 133 -8.49 -10.09 -4.45
CA ALA A 133 -8.55 -8.95 -3.53
C ALA A 133 -7.56 -7.83 -3.93
N PRO A 134 -7.75 -6.59 -3.45
CA PRO A 134 -6.84 -5.49 -3.75
C PRO A 134 -5.47 -5.70 -3.11
N TYR A 135 -4.49 -4.90 -3.53
CA TYR A 135 -3.17 -4.85 -2.89
C TYR A 135 -3.17 -3.98 -1.64
N ARG A 136 -3.94 -2.89 -1.67
CA ARG A 136 -4.07 -1.96 -0.55
C ARG A 136 -5.51 -1.44 -0.45
N VAL A 137 -5.91 -1.15 0.78
CA VAL A 137 -7.17 -0.45 1.07
C VAL A 137 -6.87 0.81 1.89
N ASP A 138 -7.35 1.95 1.40
CA ASP A 138 -7.22 3.24 2.05
C ASP A 138 -8.45 3.48 2.93
N ILE A 139 -8.24 3.65 4.24
CA ILE A 139 -9.29 3.67 5.26
C ILE A 139 -9.42 5.08 5.81
N ALA A 140 -10.46 5.80 5.38
CA ALA A 140 -10.81 7.08 5.96
C ALA A 140 -11.51 6.88 7.31
N LEU A 141 -10.77 7.07 8.40
CA LEU A 141 -11.30 6.82 9.74
C LEU A 141 -12.24 7.93 10.22
N THR A 142 -12.05 9.13 9.71
CA THR A 142 -12.83 10.33 10.03
C THR A 142 -12.69 11.32 8.89
N TYR A 143 -13.65 12.25 8.77
CA TYR A 143 -13.53 13.41 7.90
C TYR A 143 -13.27 14.72 8.64
N ARG A 144 -13.01 14.65 9.96
CA ARG A 144 -12.54 15.80 10.73
C ARG A 144 -11.14 16.21 10.27
N ILE A 145 -10.91 17.50 10.07
CA ILE A 145 -9.61 18.06 9.66
C ILE A 145 -8.94 18.89 10.78
N ASP A 146 -9.69 19.18 11.84
CA ASP A 146 -9.17 19.81 13.06
C ASP A 146 -9.98 19.47 14.32
N GLU A 147 -9.41 19.87 15.47
CA GLU A 147 -9.96 19.77 16.82
C GLU A 147 -11.33 20.47 16.99
N THR A 148 -11.68 21.42 16.12
CA THR A 148 -12.96 22.13 16.19
C THR A 148 -14.11 21.31 15.60
N GLY A 149 -13.79 20.19 14.94
CA GLY A 149 -14.74 19.36 14.23
C GLY A 149 -15.03 19.89 12.83
N ALA A 150 -14.19 20.75 12.26
CA ALA A 150 -14.29 21.11 10.86
C ALA A 150 -14.19 19.84 10.02
N LEU A 151 -15.05 19.73 9.00
CA LEU A 151 -15.08 18.60 8.10
C LEU A 151 -14.42 18.98 6.79
N ASP A 152 -13.74 18.01 6.18
CA ASP A 152 -13.28 18.11 4.80
C ASP A 152 -14.45 18.60 3.91
N PRO A 153 -14.27 19.67 3.12
CA PRO A 153 -15.30 20.18 2.22
C PRO A 153 -15.81 19.12 1.22
N GLU A 154 -14.95 18.18 0.81
CA GLU A 154 -15.26 17.10 -0.14
C GLU A 154 -15.91 15.90 0.52
N ALA A 155 -15.82 15.77 1.85
CA ALA A 155 -16.49 14.72 2.63
C ALA A 155 -18.02 14.75 2.56
N ARG A 156 -18.64 15.72 1.87
CA ARG A 156 -20.05 16.06 2.09
C ARG A 156 -21.03 15.42 1.11
N ARG A 157 -21.73 14.38 1.61
CA ARG A 157 -23.22 14.28 1.77
C ARG A 157 -23.73 12.88 2.10
N ARG A 158 -22.89 11.84 2.06
CA ARG A 158 -23.31 10.43 2.23
C ARG A 158 -23.02 9.86 3.61
N VAL A 159 -21.91 10.27 4.23
CA VAL A 159 -21.48 9.72 5.52
C VAL A 159 -22.27 10.33 6.66
N GLY A 160 -23.22 9.55 7.19
CA GLY A 160 -24.12 9.97 8.27
C GLY A 160 -23.60 9.71 9.67
N ARG A 161 -22.52 8.93 9.81
CA ARG A 161 -21.88 8.55 11.08
C ARG A 161 -20.46 8.07 10.84
N GLU A 162 -19.66 7.99 11.89
CA GLU A 162 -18.38 7.27 11.86
C GLU A 162 -18.55 5.88 12.50
N LEU A 163 -17.78 4.90 12.04
CA LEU A 163 -17.68 3.58 12.63
C LEU A 163 -17.02 3.67 14.02
N THR A 164 -17.51 2.83 14.94
CA THR A 164 -16.88 2.64 16.25
C THR A 164 -15.57 1.89 16.13
N THR A 165 -14.79 1.84 17.21
CA THR A 165 -13.54 1.07 17.28
C THR A 165 -13.78 -0.40 16.94
N GLU A 166 -14.83 -1.01 17.50
CA GLU A 166 -15.17 -2.41 17.27
C GLU A 166 -15.60 -2.68 15.82
N GLU A 167 -16.34 -1.75 15.21
CA GLU A 167 -16.73 -1.82 13.81
C GLU A 167 -15.51 -1.73 12.89
N TRP A 168 -14.54 -0.86 13.19
CA TRP A 168 -13.29 -0.81 12.44
C TRP A 168 -12.45 -2.08 12.62
N GLN A 169 -12.35 -2.63 13.83
CA GLN A 169 -11.69 -3.92 14.08
C GLN A 169 -12.36 -5.06 13.30
N GLN A 170 -13.69 -5.07 13.21
CA GLN A 170 -14.41 -6.02 12.36
C GLN A 170 -14.05 -5.84 10.90
N ALA A 171 -14.05 -4.60 10.37
CA ALA A 171 -13.68 -4.31 8.99
C ALA A 171 -12.23 -4.74 8.67
N LEU A 172 -11.27 -4.42 9.53
CA LEU A 172 -9.86 -4.81 9.38
C LEU A 172 -9.68 -6.33 9.31
N ARG A 173 -10.37 -7.07 10.19
CA ARG A 173 -10.38 -8.54 10.16
C ARG A 173 -10.95 -9.07 8.86
N SER A 174 -12.09 -8.52 8.40
CA SER A 174 -12.70 -8.96 7.14
C SER A 174 -11.79 -8.68 5.94
N LEU A 175 -11.08 -7.55 5.91
CA LEU A 175 -10.08 -7.25 4.87
C LEU A 175 -8.92 -8.26 4.89
N TRP A 176 -8.42 -8.62 6.08
CA TRP A 176 -7.40 -9.65 6.22
C TRP A 176 -7.89 -11.02 5.70
N GLU A 177 -9.08 -11.46 6.10
CA GLU A 177 -9.67 -12.74 5.73
C GLU A 177 -9.87 -12.90 4.21
N VAL A 178 -10.15 -11.81 3.49
CA VAL A 178 -10.29 -11.84 2.02
C VAL A 178 -8.96 -11.73 1.28
N GLY A 179 -7.87 -11.51 2.00
CA GLY A 179 -6.51 -11.51 1.46
C GLY A 179 -5.96 -10.13 1.10
N VAL A 180 -6.39 -9.06 1.78
CA VAL A 180 -5.75 -7.75 1.69
C VAL A 180 -4.50 -7.74 2.57
N PRO A 181 -3.31 -7.43 2.02
CA PRO A 181 -2.08 -7.42 2.81
C PRO A 181 -1.78 -6.06 3.47
N HIS A 182 -2.31 -4.95 2.94
CA HIS A 182 -1.90 -3.60 3.33
C HIS A 182 -3.12 -2.67 3.50
N VAL A 183 -3.14 -1.91 4.59
CA VAL A 183 -4.10 -0.84 4.83
C VAL A 183 -3.40 0.48 5.14
N CYS A 184 -3.97 1.59 4.65
CA CYS A 184 -3.49 2.93 4.96
C CYS A 184 -4.58 3.71 5.70
N PHE A 185 -4.32 4.12 6.94
CA PHE A 185 -5.21 4.99 7.69
C PHE A 185 -5.11 6.42 7.17
N THR A 186 -6.24 7.02 6.83
CA THR A 186 -6.35 8.34 6.17
C THR A 186 -7.70 9.01 6.55
N GLY A 187 -8.17 9.94 5.73
CA GLY A 187 -9.47 10.60 5.79
C GLY A 187 -9.31 12.11 5.70
N GLY A 188 -9.89 12.82 6.68
CA GLY A 188 -9.43 14.16 7.04
C GLY A 188 -8.07 14.03 7.72
N GLU A 189 -8.06 14.12 9.05
CA GLU A 189 -6.87 13.88 9.86
C GLU A 189 -7.09 12.69 10.81
N PRO A 190 -6.57 11.49 10.47
CA PRO A 190 -6.77 10.29 11.29
C PRO A 190 -6.21 10.42 12.70
N THR A 191 -5.18 11.25 12.92
CA THR A 191 -4.63 11.48 14.26
C THR A 191 -5.58 12.25 15.18
N LEU A 192 -6.75 12.72 14.71
CA LEU A 192 -7.82 13.26 15.58
C LEU A 192 -8.68 12.18 16.24
N ARG A 193 -8.44 10.90 15.94
CA ARG A 193 -9.10 9.79 16.64
C ARG A 193 -8.28 9.34 17.84
N GLU A 194 -8.97 9.21 18.97
CA GLU A 194 -8.37 8.72 20.22
C GLU A 194 -7.97 7.24 20.12
N ASP A 195 -8.68 6.46 19.30
CA ASP A 195 -8.50 5.02 19.12
C ASP A 195 -7.51 4.64 17.99
N LEU A 196 -6.85 5.61 17.32
CA LEU A 196 -5.95 5.29 16.19
C LEU A 196 -4.84 4.29 16.58
N VAL A 197 -4.20 4.49 17.74
CA VAL A 197 -3.13 3.60 18.23
C VAL A 197 -3.66 2.18 18.47
N GLU A 198 -4.90 2.04 18.92
CA GLU A 198 -5.55 0.74 19.11
C GLU A 198 -5.84 0.07 17.76
N LEU A 199 -6.32 0.83 16.78
CA LEU A 199 -6.60 0.32 15.43
C LEU A 199 -5.33 -0.13 14.70
N VAL A 200 -4.23 0.63 14.81
CA VAL A 200 -2.91 0.22 14.28
C VAL A 200 -2.48 -1.10 14.91
N ARG A 201 -2.52 -1.19 16.25
CA ARG A 201 -2.15 -2.41 16.97
C ARG A 201 -3.01 -3.61 16.58
N TYR A 202 -4.31 -3.39 16.40
CA TYR A 202 -5.22 -4.44 15.98
C TYR A 202 -4.91 -4.94 14.56
N ALA A 203 -4.68 -4.01 13.63
CA ALA A 203 -4.34 -4.32 12.24
C ALA A 203 -3.02 -5.12 12.17
N GLU A 204 -1.98 -4.67 12.88
CA GLU A 204 -0.71 -5.37 12.97
C GLU A 204 -0.90 -6.79 13.55
N ALA A 205 -1.71 -6.96 14.58
CA ALA A 205 -2.01 -8.27 15.16
C ALA A 205 -2.77 -9.21 14.21
N GLN A 206 -3.47 -8.70 13.19
CA GLN A 206 -4.02 -9.53 12.11
C GLN A 206 -2.96 -9.94 11.08
N GLY A 207 -1.83 -9.23 11.03
CA GLY A 207 -0.79 -9.38 10.01
C GLY A 207 -0.91 -8.36 8.88
N LEU A 208 -1.74 -7.32 9.01
CA LEU A 208 -1.82 -6.25 8.01
C LEU A 208 -0.58 -5.35 8.10
N VAL A 209 -0.03 -4.98 6.94
CA VAL A 209 0.88 -3.83 6.88
C VAL A 209 0.08 -2.56 7.06
N THR A 210 0.57 -1.65 7.89
CA THR A 210 -0.13 -0.42 8.25
C THR A 210 0.63 0.83 7.80
N GLY A 211 -0.04 1.66 7.00
CA GLY A 211 0.39 3.00 6.67
C GLY A 211 -0.46 4.06 7.38
N LEU A 212 0.11 5.24 7.60
CA LEU A 212 -0.63 6.39 8.10
C LEU A 212 -0.38 7.62 7.21
N LEU A 213 -1.46 8.18 6.69
CA LEU A 213 -1.47 9.45 5.95
C LEU A 213 -1.94 10.55 6.88
N THR A 214 -1.11 11.56 7.09
CA THR A 214 -1.36 12.61 8.10
C THR A 214 -0.75 13.94 7.67
N ASP A 215 -1.25 15.03 8.22
CA ASP A 215 -0.60 16.34 8.17
C ASP A 215 0.65 16.44 9.06
N GLY A 216 0.91 15.42 9.88
CA GLY A 216 2.10 15.29 10.72
C GLY A 216 2.11 16.19 11.95
N ARG A 217 1.11 17.06 12.17
CA ARG A 217 1.14 18.07 13.24
C ARG A 217 1.12 17.44 14.63
N ARG A 218 0.36 16.36 14.83
CA ARG A 218 0.29 15.62 16.12
C ARG A 218 1.57 14.82 16.39
N LEU A 219 2.33 14.45 15.34
CA LEU A 219 3.60 13.75 15.48
C LEU A 219 4.70 14.60 16.13
N ARG A 220 4.47 15.91 16.31
CA ARG A 220 5.36 16.76 17.10
C ARG A 220 5.44 16.34 18.57
N GLU A 221 4.44 15.60 19.07
CA GLU A 221 4.39 15.00 20.40
C GLU A 221 5.13 13.65 20.36
N PRO A 222 6.38 13.56 20.89
CA PRO A 222 7.21 12.37 20.73
C PRO A 222 6.56 11.11 21.32
N GLU A 223 5.87 11.23 22.45
CA GLU A 223 5.21 10.10 23.12
C GLU A 223 4.06 9.53 22.27
N TYR A 224 3.37 10.39 21.50
CA TYR A 224 2.31 9.94 20.60
C TYR A 224 2.90 9.19 19.41
N LEU A 225 3.95 9.72 18.78
CA LEU A 225 4.65 9.00 17.71
C LEU A 225 5.19 7.65 18.21
N GLU A 226 5.84 7.61 19.37
CA GLU A 226 6.33 6.37 19.98
C GLU A 226 5.21 5.35 20.18
N SER A 227 4.02 5.80 20.61
CA SER A 227 2.87 4.91 20.78
C SER A 227 2.38 4.27 19.46
N LEU A 228 2.49 5.00 18.34
CA LEU A 228 2.17 4.48 17.00
C LEU A 228 3.22 3.47 16.52
N LEU A 229 4.51 3.78 16.74
CA LEU A 229 5.60 2.86 16.38
C LEU A 229 5.51 1.56 17.17
N LEU A 230 5.29 1.65 18.49
CA LEU A 230 5.10 0.47 19.36
C LEU A 230 3.80 -0.30 19.06
N ALA A 231 2.82 0.34 18.42
CA ALA A 231 1.63 -0.33 17.93
C ALA A 231 1.88 -1.12 16.63
N GLY A 232 3.02 -0.92 15.97
CA GLY A 232 3.39 -1.62 14.73
C GLY A 232 3.09 -0.83 13.46
N LEU A 233 3.07 0.52 13.54
CA LEU A 233 2.96 1.34 12.33
C LEU A 233 4.17 1.10 11.41
N ASP A 234 3.95 0.66 10.17
CA ASP A 234 5.04 0.26 9.27
C ASP A 234 5.59 1.44 8.43
N HIS A 235 4.75 2.40 8.05
CA HIS A 235 5.20 3.59 7.32
C HIS A 235 4.30 4.81 7.50
N LEU A 236 4.88 5.98 7.22
CA LEU A 236 4.24 7.28 7.30
C LEU A 236 4.26 7.97 5.94
N GLN A 237 3.15 8.60 5.58
CA GLN A 237 3.09 9.60 4.53
C GLN A 237 2.62 10.92 5.14
N ILE A 238 3.53 11.91 5.18
CA ILE A 238 3.27 13.22 5.76
C ILE A 238 3.01 14.23 4.64
N THR A 239 1.90 14.96 4.71
CA THR A 239 1.61 16.01 3.74
C THR A 239 2.36 17.29 4.09
N LEU A 240 3.08 17.86 3.13
CA LEU A 240 3.74 19.16 3.28
C LEU A 240 3.53 20.00 2.02
N ALA A 241 2.87 21.14 2.16
CA ALA A 241 2.48 21.96 1.01
C ALA A 241 3.61 22.85 0.46
N SER A 242 4.54 23.34 1.29
CA SER A 242 5.65 24.18 0.86
C SER A 242 6.75 24.23 1.92
N HIS A 243 7.99 24.45 1.51
CA HIS A 243 9.08 24.81 2.41
C HIS A 243 8.92 26.21 3.03
N GLN A 244 8.05 27.06 2.46
CA GLN A 244 7.79 28.40 2.96
C GLN A 244 6.62 28.39 3.96
N PRO A 245 6.80 28.88 5.19
CA PRO A 245 5.76 28.83 6.22
C PRO A 245 4.44 29.47 5.80
N GLU A 246 4.49 30.68 5.24
CA GLU A 246 3.29 31.43 4.86
C GLU A 246 2.51 30.77 3.73
N VAL A 247 3.21 30.16 2.75
CA VAL A 247 2.58 29.43 1.64
C VAL A 247 1.93 28.15 2.15
N HIS A 248 2.63 27.39 2.99
CA HIS A 248 2.10 26.18 3.60
C HIS A 248 0.85 26.48 4.42
N ASP A 249 0.94 27.41 5.38
CA ASP A 249 -0.15 27.78 6.28
C ASP A 249 -1.38 28.29 5.51
N THR A 250 -1.16 29.01 4.40
CA THR A 250 -2.22 29.46 3.51
C THR A 250 -2.91 28.30 2.80
N ILE A 251 -2.15 27.36 2.24
CA ILE A 251 -2.69 26.19 1.53
C ILE A 251 -3.50 25.30 2.47
N VAL A 252 -2.97 25.03 3.67
CA VAL A 252 -3.65 24.16 4.65
C VAL A 252 -4.71 24.91 5.48
N GLY A 253 -4.83 26.24 5.30
CA GLY A 253 -5.83 27.06 5.96
C GLY A 253 -5.63 27.23 7.47
N ARG A 254 -4.39 27.09 7.97
CA ARG A 254 -4.09 27.18 9.41
C ARG A 254 -2.74 27.82 9.67
N ARG A 255 -2.76 28.94 10.39
CA ARG A 255 -1.56 29.62 10.88
C ARG A 255 -0.82 28.76 11.91
N GLY A 256 0.50 28.67 11.76
CA GLY A 256 1.41 27.88 12.60
C GLY A 256 1.51 26.40 12.20
N ALA A 257 0.75 25.94 11.20
CA ALA A 257 0.75 24.54 10.79
C ALA A 257 2.11 24.09 10.27
N TRP A 258 2.83 24.96 9.56
CA TRP A 258 4.16 24.64 9.04
C TRP A 258 5.15 24.26 10.14
N GLU A 259 5.19 25.01 11.25
CA GLU A 259 6.09 24.70 12.36
C GLU A 259 5.71 23.38 13.05
N GLU A 260 4.41 23.13 13.20
CA GLU A 260 3.88 21.90 13.77
C GLU A 260 4.22 20.68 12.89
N THR A 261 3.93 20.74 11.59
CA THR A 261 4.24 19.69 10.61
C THR A 261 5.74 19.47 10.48
N LYS A 262 6.56 20.54 10.48
CA LYS A 262 8.03 20.43 10.45
C LYS A 262 8.58 19.73 11.69
N ALA A 263 8.04 20.05 12.87
CA ALA A 263 8.43 19.38 14.11
C ALA A 263 8.06 17.88 14.06
N GLY A 264 6.85 17.56 13.60
CA GLY A 264 6.40 16.17 13.44
C GLY A 264 7.22 15.39 12.41
N LEU A 265 7.52 15.98 11.26
CA LEU A 265 8.39 15.38 10.24
C LEU A 265 9.79 15.10 10.78
N ARG A 266 10.37 16.04 11.55
CA ARG A 266 11.67 15.82 12.20
C ARG A 266 11.65 14.67 13.20
N ASN A 267 10.59 14.55 14.00
CA ASN A 267 10.44 13.42 14.91
C ASN A 267 10.30 12.10 14.14
N ALA A 268 9.51 12.08 13.07
CA ALA A 268 9.33 10.90 12.23
C ALA A 268 10.65 10.45 11.57
N LEU A 269 11.43 11.38 11.02
CA LEU A 269 12.74 11.10 10.41
C LEU A 269 13.80 10.66 11.43
N ALA A 270 13.64 11.04 12.70
CA ALA A 270 14.50 10.58 13.79
C ALA A 270 14.08 9.21 14.35
N GLY A 271 12.86 8.75 14.02
CA GLY A 271 12.35 7.43 14.38
C GLY A 271 12.76 6.36 13.38
N ASP A 272 12.62 5.08 13.77
CA ASP A 272 12.85 3.93 12.91
C ASP A 272 11.58 3.60 12.11
N ILE A 273 11.20 4.49 11.19
CA ILE A 273 10.02 4.34 10.34
C ILE A 273 10.30 4.90 8.94
N TYR A 274 9.75 4.22 7.93
CA TYR A 274 9.83 4.72 6.56
C TYR A 274 8.90 5.92 6.37
N VAL A 275 9.44 7.03 5.87
CA VAL A 275 8.71 8.28 5.69
C VAL A 275 8.68 8.69 4.23
N VAL A 276 7.48 8.90 3.71
CA VAL A 276 7.23 9.58 2.43
C VAL A 276 6.68 10.97 2.73
N VAL A 277 7.16 11.99 2.02
CA VAL A 277 6.51 13.30 2.05
C VAL A 277 5.69 13.51 0.79
N HIS A 278 4.41 13.78 0.95
CA HIS A 278 3.49 14.05 -0.15
C HIS A 278 3.32 15.55 -0.34
N VAL A 279 3.65 16.03 -1.54
CA VAL A 279 3.44 17.42 -1.96
C VAL A 279 2.36 17.45 -3.03
N VAL A 280 1.23 18.10 -2.71
CA VAL A 280 0.21 18.44 -3.70
C VAL A 280 0.59 19.77 -4.35
N VAL A 281 0.95 19.72 -5.63
CA VAL A 281 1.26 20.88 -6.47
C VAL A 281 -0.05 21.56 -6.84
N THR A 282 -0.18 22.80 -6.40
CA THR A 282 -1.32 23.68 -6.62
C THR A 282 -0.83 24.99 -7.23
N PRO A 283 -1.72 25.83 -7.79
CA PRO A 283 -1.29 27.14 -8.30
C PRO A 283 -0.59 28.03 -7.26
N ALA A 284 -0.81 27.78 -5.95
CA ALA A 284 -0.24 28.54 -4.86
C ALA A 284 1.21 28.17 -4.52
N ASN A 285 1.67 26.95 -4.82
CA ASN A 285 3.04 26.50 -4.55
C ASN A 285 3.83 26.12 -5.81
N ALA A 286 3.20 26.08 -6.99
CA ALA A 286 3.80 25.62 -8.25
C ALA A 286 5.14 26.29 -8.57
N ASP A 287 5.30 27.58 -8.29
CA ASP A 287 6.55 28.31 -8.59
C ASP A 287 7.68 28.04 -7.58
N SER A 288 7.42 27.25 -6.53
CA SER A 288 8.34 26.99 -5.42
C SER A 288 8.44 25.49 -5.05
N VAL A 289 7.86 24.62 -5.88
CA VAL A 289 7.77 23.18 -5.58
C VAL A 289 9.13 22.51 -5.72
N ALA A 290 9.94 22.92 -6.69
CA ALA A 290 11.30 22.42 -6.90
C ALA A 290 12.17 22.66 -5.65
N GLU A 291 12.13 23.88 -5.10
CA GLU A 291 12.82 24.23 -3.86
C GLU A 291 12.22 23.52 -2.65
N THR A 292 10.92 23.23 -2.67
CA THR A 292 10.29 22.40 -1.64
C THR A 292 10.86 20.98 -1.65
N VAL A 293 11.02 20.36 -2.82
CA VAL A 293 11.64 19.04 -2.95
C VAL A 293 13.11 19.06 -2.53
N ALA A 294 13.88 20.07 -2.96
CA ALA A 294 15.27 20.23 -2.53
C ALA A 294 15.39 20.36 -1.00
N TYR A 295 14.52 21.16 -0.38
CA TYR A 295 14.45 21.28 1.08
C TYR A 295 14.15 19.95 1.77
N LEU A 296 13.26 19.12 1.22
CA LEU A 296 12.95 17.80 1.77
C LEU A 296 14.17 16.86 1.69
N ALA A 297 14.91 16.90 0.58
CA ALA A 297 16.17 16.16 0.45
C ALA A 297 17.21 16.61 1.48
N GLU A 298 17.38 17.92 1.67
CA GLU A 298 18.29 18.48 2.68
C GLU A 298 17.90 18.08 4.11
N LEU A 299 16.59 17.89 4.36
CA LEU A 299 16.08 17.44 5.65
C LEU A 299 16.31 15.94 5.88
N GLY A 300 16.72 15.19 4.87
CA GLY A 300 16.96 13.74 4.94
C GLY A 300 15.71 12.89 4.68
N VAL A 301 14.69 13.44 4.03
CA VAL A 301 13.53 12.65 3.58
C VAL A 301 14.00 11.64 2.53
N PRO A 302 13.64 10.34 2.63
CA PRO A 302 14.13 9.32 1.68
C PRO A 302 13.28 9.26 0.40
N ALA A 303 12.02 9.67 0.48
CA ALA A 303 11.06 9.51 -0.60
C ALA A 303 10.02 10.64 -0.63
N VAL A 304 9.65 11.04 -1.85
CA VAL A 304 8.59 12.03 -2.07
C VAL A 304 7.54 11.48 -3.02
N ALA A 305 6.32 11.92 -2.79
CA ALA A 305 5.20 11.70 -3.68
C ALA A 305 4.72 13.06 -4.18
N LEU A 306 4.39 13.17 -5.45
CA LEU A 306 4.00 14.42 -6.09
C LEU A 306 2.63 14.24 -6.76
N SER A 307 1.70 15.16 -6.50
CA SER A 307 0.36 15.15 -7.11
C SER A 307 -0.08 16.52 -7.57
N SER A 308 -1.08 16.60 -8.45
CA SER A 308 -1.62 17.89 -8.90
C SER A 308 -3.05 17.79 -9.45
N PRO A 309 -3.93 18.79 -9.23
CA PRO A 309 -5.29 18.83 -9.76
C PRO A 309 -5.41 19.29 -11.23
N LEU A 310 -4.58 18.73 -12.12
CA LEU A 310 -4.57 18.95 -13.58
C LEU A 310 -5.93 18.89 -14.32
N ARG A 311 -6.87 18.00 -13.96
CA ARG A 311 -8.16 17.86 -14.69
C ARG A 311 -9.14 18.99 -14.41
N ALA A 312 -9.10 19.56 -13.20
CA ALA A 312 -9.94 20.68 -12.80
C ALA A 312 -9.36 22.04 -13.25
N ALA A 313 -8.09 22.06 -13.66
CA ALA A 313 -7.37 23.26 -14.07
C ALA A 313 -7.78 23.74 -15.48
N SER A 314 -7.75 25.07 -15.67
CA SER A 314 -7.79 25.68 -17.00
C SER A 314 -6.60 25.26 -17.85
N GLU A 315 -6.66 25.38 -19.18
CA GLU A 315 -5.58 24.92 -20.07
C GLU A 315 -4.21 25.53 -19.73
N GLY A 316 -4.16 26.85 -19.49
CA GLY A 316 -2.91 27.52 -19.10
C GLY A 316 -2.40 27.11 -17.72
N GLU A 317 -3.31 26.88 -16.77
CA GLU A 317 -2.95 26.43 -15.42
C GLU A 317 -2.49 24.98 -15.42
N ARG A 318 -3.10 24.11 -16.23
CA ARG A 318 -2.67 22.73 -16.43
C ARG A 318 -1.22 22.68 -16.89
N LEU A 319 -0.86 23.44 -17.93
CA LEU A 319 0.52 23.48 -18.42
C LEU A 319 1.50 23.95 -17.34
N ARG A 320 1.14 24.97 -16.56
CA ARG A 320 1.98 25.46 -15.46
C ARG A 320 2.22 24.37 -14.40
N LEU A 321 1.15 23.67 -14.00
CA LEU A 321 1.23 22.60 -13.00
C LEU A 321 2.01 21.38 -13.52
N GLN A 322 1.91 21.06 -14.81
CA GLN A 322 2.68 19.99 -15.45
C GLN A 322 4.18 20.32 -15.42
N ASN A 323 4.56 21.52 -15.85
CA ASN A 323 5.96 21.95 -15.81
C ASN A 323 6.53 21.92 -14.37
N ALA A 324 5.74 22.37 -13.39
CA ALA A 324 6.14 22.35 -11.99
C ALA A 324 6.35 20.92 -11.44
N LEU A 325 5.52 19.96 -11.87
CA LEU A 325 5.71 18.53 -11.54
C LEU A 325 7.00 17.99 -12.15
N GLU A 326 7.22 18.23 -13.44
CA GLU A 326 8.44 17.79 -14.16
C GLU A 326 9.71 18.36 -13.50
N GLU A 327 9.69 19.63 -13.12
CA GLU A 327 10.81 20.27 -12.42
C GLU A 327 11.05 19.64 -11.03
N ALA A 328 10.00 19.45 -10.24
CA ALA A 328 10.08 18.79 -8.93
C ALA A 328 10.61 17.36 -9.03
N GLN A 329 10.24 16.62 -10.09
CA GLN A 329 10.71 15.25 -10.34
C GLN A 329 12.18 15.21 -10.72
N ASN A 330 12.64 16.15 -11.55
CA ASN A 330 14.05 16.29 -11.87
C ASN A 330 14.88 16.58 -10.61
N VAL A 331 14.44 17.51 -9.76
CA VAL A 331 15.10 17.81 -8.48
C VAL A 331 15.11 16.58 -7.57
N ALA A 332 13.99 15.85 -7.47
CA ALA A 332 13.95 14.61 -6.69
C ALA A 332 14.99 13.59 -7.18
N HIS A 333 15.10 13.42 -8.51
CA HIS A 333 16.08 12.53 -9.10
C HIS A 333 17.53 12.99 -8.86
N GLU A 334 17.83 14.29 -9.02
CA GLU A 334 19.14 14.87 -8.79
C GLU A 334 19.63 14.67 -7.34
N HIS A 335 18.70 14.73 -6.39
CA HIS A 335 18.97 14.51 -4.97
C HIS A 335 18.89 13.04 -4.53
N GLY A 336 18.55 12.11 -5.44
CA GLY A 336 18.43 10.69 -5.12
C GLY A 336 17.22 10.33 -4.28
N LEU A 337 16.19 11.18 -4.26
CA LEU A 337 14.91 10.88 -3.61
C LEU A 337 14.17 9.79 -4.38
N THR A 338 13.60 8.82 -3.66
CA THR A 338 12.68 7.86 -4.27
C THR A 338 11.37 8.54 -4.61
N LEU A 339 10.95 8.47 -5.86
CA LEU A 339 9.62 8.93 -6.28
C LEU A 339 8.59 7.83 -6.06
N VAL A 340 7.58 8.11 -5.23
CA VAL A 340 6.47 7.20 -4.93
C VAL A 340 5.26 7.58 -5.77
N TRP A 341 4.81 6.62 -6.58
CA TRP A 341 3.77 6.83 -7.59
C TRP A 341 2.40 6.23 -7.20
N ASP A 342 2.40 5.26 -6.28
CA ASP A 342 1.20 4.55 -5.83
C ASP A 342 0.67 5.17 -4.53
N LEU A 343 0.00 6.32 -4.65
CA LEU A 343 -0.44 7.14 -3.52
C LEU A 343 -1.80 6.72 -2.93
N ALA A 344 -1.95 6.84 -1.61
CA ALA A 344 -3.16 6.49 -0.86
C ALA A 344 -4.14 7.65 -0.55
N ALA A 345 -3.80 8.91 -0.80
CA ALA A 345 -4.68 10.12 -0.74
C ALA A 345 -3.83 11.41 -0.89
N PRO A 346 -4.41 12.61 -1.14
CA PRO A 346 -5.81 12.91 -1.43
C PRO A 346 -6.12 12.98 -2.92
N TYR A 347 -7.11 12.20 -3.36
CA TYR A 347 -7.66 12.27 -4.72
C TYR A 347 -8.86 13.21 -4.76
N SER A 348 -8.63 14.51 -4.56
CA SER A 348 -9.61 15.52 -4.94
C SER A 348 -9.62 15.65 -6.46
N HIS A 349 -10.62 15.03 -7.09
CA HIS A 349 -10.96 15.08 -8.53
C HIS A 349 -9.87 14.84 -9.59
N VAL A 350 -8.64 14.53 -9.22
CA VAL A 350 -7.55 14.44 -10.19
C VAL A 350 -6.48 13.45 -9.74
N ASN A 351 -6.17 12.52 -10.64
CA ASN A 351 -5.13 11.54 -10.46
C ASN A 351 -3.84 12.00 -11.18
N PRO A 352 -2.70 12.19 -10.48
CA PRO A 352 -1.39 12.53 -11.07
C PRO A 352 -0.74 11.39 -11.84
N MET A 353 -1.34 10.20 -11.81
CA MET A 353 -0.91 9.03 -12.58
C MET A 353 -0.89 9.22 -14.10
N GLU A 354 -1.42 10.32 -14.62
CA GLU A 354 -1.57 10.52 -16.06
C GLU A 354 -0.24 10.67 -16.83
N MET A 355 0.88 11.02 -16.18
CA MET A 355 2.03 11.53 -16.94
C MET A 355 3.30 10.67 -17.02
N GLU A 356 3.59 9.73 -16.12
CA GLU A 356 4.97 9.18 -16.09
C GLU A 356 5.16 7.66 -16.08
N ALA A 357 4.14 6.86 -15.78
CA ALA A 357 4.29 5.40 -15.83
C ALA A 357 3.72 4.75 -17.10
N GLY A 358 3.02 5.51 -17.96
CA GLY A 358 2.19 4.94 -19.02
C GLY A 358 1.08 4.01 -18.51
N LEU A 359 0.80 4.05 -17.21
CA LEU A 359 -0.24 3.27 -16.55
C LEU A 359 -1.52 4.10 -16.50
N SER A 360 -2.59 3.56 -17.05
CA SER A 360 -3.89 4.20 -16.96
C SER A 360 -4.37 4.24 -15.49
N PRO A 361 -4.80 5.41 -14.97
CA PRO A 361 -5.35 5.57 -13.63
C PRO A 361 -6.35 4.48 -13.23
N GLU A 362 -7.17 4.05 -14.19
CA GLU A 362 -8.19 3.03 -14.01
C GLU A 362 -7.60 1.67 -13.60
N ARG A 363 -6.40 1.30 -14.09
CA ARG A 363 -5.75 0.03 -13.74
C ARG A 363 -5.27 0.00 -12.29
N VAL A 364 -4.78 1.13 -11.78
CA VAL A 364 -4.37 1.25 -10.37
C VAL A 364 -5.57 1.29 -9.45
N ILE A 365 -6.57 2.11 -9.80
CA ILE A 365 -7.81 2.21 -9.02
C ILE A 365 -8.52 0.86 -8.96
N ARG A 366 -8.48 0.07 -10.04
CA ARG A 366 -9.07 -1.28 -10.03
C ARG A 366 -8.44 -2.22 -9.00
N GLN A 367 -7.22 -1.96 -8.55
CA GLN A 367 -6.46 -2.82 -7.64
C GLN A 367 -6.35 -2.27 -6.21
N HIS A 368 -7.05 -1.17 -5.95
CA HIS A 368 -7.18 -0.52 -4.66
C HIS A 368 -8.66 -0.40 -4.29
N LEU A 369 -8.93 -0.07 -3.02
CA LEU A 369 -10.25 0.36 -2.58
C LEU A 369 -10.09 1.48 -1.57
N TYR A 370 -11.12 2.30 -1.46
CA TYR A 370 -11.22 3.34 -0.44
C TYR A 370 -12.44 3.07 0.43
N VAL A 371 -12.30 3.20 1.74
CA VAL A 371 -13.38 2.96 2.71
C VAL A 371 -13.69 4.24 3.45
N GLU A 372 -14.93 4.69 3.37
CA GLU A 372 -15.42 5.89 4.04
C GLU A 372 -15.65 5.65 5.55
N PRO A 373 -15.78 6.72 6.36
CA PRO A 373 -15.95 6.58 7.80
C PRO A 373 -17.18 5.81 8.27
N ASP A 374 -18.19 5.57 7.44
CA ASP A 374 -19.37 4.72 7.75
C ASP A 374 -19.28 3.28 7.20
N GLY A 375 -18.13 2.93 6.62
CA GLY A 375 -17.84 1.62 6.04
C GLY A 375 -18.21 1.47 4.57
N ASP A 376 -18.75 2.51 3.92
CA ASP A 376 -19.02 2.49 2.49
C ASP A 376 -17.70 2.36 1.70
N VAL A 377 -17.72 1.52 0.66
CA VAL A 377 -16.56 1.18 -0.14
C VAL A 377 -16.66 1.81 -1.51
N LEU A 378 -15.61 2.53 -1.91
CA LEU A 378 -15.48 3.23 -3.17
C LEU A 378 -14.30 2.67 -3.96
N PRO A 379 -14.24 2.85 -5.29
CA PRO A 379 -13.06 2.50 -6.07
C PRO A 379 -11.79 3.23 -5.61
N ALA A 380 -11.92 4.51 -5.28
CA ALA A 380 -10.87 5.38 -4.76
C ALA A 380 -11.51 6.62 -4.13
N GLN A 381 -10.74 7.41 -3.39
CA GLN A 381 -11.18 8.72 -2.91
C GLN A 381 -11.57 9.63 -4.10
N GLY A 382 -12.59 10.45 -3.92
CA GLY A 382 -13.14 11.30 -4.99
C GLY A 382 -14.07 10.59 -5.98
N TYR A 383 -14.20 9.26 -5.93
CA TYR A 383 -15.18 8.51 -6.72
C TYR A 383 -16.53 8.46 -6.00
N ASN A 384 -17.54 9.04 -6.63
CA ASN A 384 -18.86 9.22 -6.03
C ASN A 384 -19.81 8.01 -6.15
N VAL A 385 -19.26 6.81 -6.29
CA VAL A 385 -19.97 5.56 -6.54
C VAL A 385 -19.67 4.58 -5.41
N VAL A 386 -20.70 4.20 -4.67
CA VAL A 386 -20.61 3.21 -3.59
C VAL A 386 -20.71 1.81 -4.20
N LEU A 387 -19.70 0.98 -3.95
CA LEU A 387 -19.62 -0.42 -4.40
C LEU A 387 -20.31 -1.38 -3.43
N GLY A 388 -20.50 -0.96 -2.18
CA GLY A 388 -21.12 -1.69 -1.07
C GLY A 388 -20.58 -1.16 0.26
N ASN A 389 -20.85 -1.86 1.37
CA ASN A 389 -20.41 -1.50 2.72
C ASN A 389 -19.73 -2.70 3.40
N LEU A 390 -18.53 -2.50 3.97
CA LEU A 390 -17.71 -3.58 4.56
C LEU A 390 -18.38 -4.36 5.68
N LEU A 391 -19.35 -3.78 6.38
CA LEU A 391 -20.01 -4.43 7.51
C LEU A 391 -21.32 -5.13 7.12
N ARG A 392 -21.84 -4.86 5.93
CA ARG A 392 -23.21 -5.24 5.55
C ARG A 392 -23.27 -6.11 4.30
N ASP A 393 -22.38 -5.86 3.35
CA ASP A 393 -22.36 -6.53 2.06
C ASP A 393 -21.26 -7.60 1.99
N SER A 394 -21.47 -8.62 1.16
CA SER A 394 -20.45 -9.65 0.96
C SER A 394 -19.27 -9.11 0.15
N TRP A 395 -18.08 -9.66 0.40
CA TRP A 395 -16.87 -9.30 -0.35
C TRP A 395 -17.05 -9.48 -1.85
N GLU A 396 -17.72 -10.55 -2.29
CA GLU A 396 -17.95 -10.84 -3.70
C GLU A 396 -18.81 -9.75 -4.36
N THR A 397 -19.75 -9.15 -3.63
CA THR A 397 -20.60 -8.08 -4.12
C THR A 397 -19.77 -6.81 -4.35
N ILE A 398 -18.96 -6.43 -3.36
CA ILE A 398 -18.08 -5.25 -3.43
C ILE A 398 -17.01 -5.44 -4.52
N TRP A 399 -16.28 -6.57 -4.47
CA TRP A 399 -15.16 -6.82 -5.37
C TRP A 399 -15.60 -7.09 -6.81
N ASN A 400 -16.77 -7.68 -7.06
CA ASN A 400 -17.25 -7.90 -8.42
C ASN A 400 -18.21 -6.81 -8.91
N HIS A 401 -18.32 -5.69 -8.18
CA HIS A 401 -19.20 -4.60 -8.57
C HIS A 401 -18.91 -4.13 -10.01
N PRO A 402 -19.94 -3.94 -10.88
CA PRO A 402 -19.76 -3.62 -12.30
C PRO A 402 -18.91 -2.38 -12.55
N GLU A 403 -19.11 -1.33 -11.75
CA GLU A 403 -18.38 -0.06 -11.86
C GLU A 403 -16.87 -0.26 -11.67
N ARG A 404 -16.45 -1.06 -10.68
CA ARG A 404 -15.05 -1.40 -10.47
C ARG A 404 -14.50 -2.26 -11.62
N LYS A 405 -15.24 -3.28 -12.05
CA LYS A 405 -14.83 -4.16 -13.16
C LYS A 405 -14.76 -3.41 -14.51
N GLY A 406 -15.48 -2.30 -14.64
CA GLY A 406 -15.48 -1.40 -15.78
C GLY A 406 -14.22 -0.53 -15.91
N LEU A 407 -13.45 -0.35 -14.82
CA LEU A 407 -12.19 0.39 -14.79
C LEU A 407 -11.04 -0.40 -15.46
N LYS A 408 -11.10 -0.59 -16.78
CA LYS A 408 -10.11 -1.37 -17.53
C LYS A 408 -8.93 -0.55 -18.07
N GLY A 409 -9.04 0.79 -18.02
CA GLY A 409 -8.15 1.70 -18.73
C GLY A 409 -8.37 1.63 -20.25
N SER A 410 -7.99 2.67 -20.99
CA SER A 410 -7.86 2.53 -22.45
C SER A 410 -6.69 1.58 -22.76
N GLU A 411 -6.87 0.69 -23.74
CA GLU A 411 -5.83 -0.24 -24.23
C GLU A 411 -4.76 0.47 -25.05
#